data_AF-A0A1W1HG17-F1
#
_entry.id   AF-A0A1W1HG17-F1
#
_cell.length_a   1.000
_cell.length_b   1.000
_cell.length_c   1.000
_cell.angle_alpha   90.00
_cell.angle_beta   90.00
_cell.angle_gamma   90.00
#
_symmetry.space_group_name_H-M   'P 1'
#
loop_
_entity.id
_entity.type
_entity.pdbx_description
1 polymer ?
#
loop_
_entity_poly.entity_id
_entity_poly.type
_entity_poly.pdbx_seq_one_letter_code
_entity_poly.pdbx_strand_id
1 'polypeptide(L)'
;MTCKLSINEKNMIKKRIKDILSSEEEVQKIVVFGSFLESDMPNDIDIAVFQNSSNDYLPLSMKYRRLLRGLLPTIPYDIVPIHFYAKGSFLEHIKTGDIIFER
;
A
#
# COMPACT_ATOMS: atom_id res chain seq x y z
N MET A 1 14.35 12.41 11.39
CA MET A 1 14.47 13.02 10.06
C MET A 1 13.10 13.01 9.44
N THR A 2 12.51 14.16 9.14
CA THR A 2 11.20 14.26 8.52
C THR A 2 11.38 14.58 7.03
N CYS A 3 10.92 13.69 6.16
CA CYS A 3 10.96 13.88 4.70
C CYS A 3 9.73 14.66 4.26
N LYS A 4 9.93 15.86 3.69
CA LYS A 4 8.87 16.57 2.98
C LYS A 4 8.74 15.97 1.57
N LEU A 5 7.55 15.52 1.20
CA LEU A 5 7.27 14.94 -0.12
C LEU A 5 6.40 15.87 -0.95
N SER A 6 6.88 16.21 -2.15
CA SER A 6 6.08 16.87 -3.18
C SER A 6 5.05 15.94 -3.80
N ILE A 7 4.03 16.52 -4.45
CA ILE A 7 3.00 15.76 -5.18
C ILE A 7 3.63 14.86 -6.27
N ASN A 8 4.67 15.35 -6.96
CA ASN A 8 5.37 14.57 -7.98
C ASN A 8 6.11 13.37 -7.39
N GLU A 9 6.76 13.54 -6.25
CA GLU A 9 7.41 12.44 -5.52
C GLU A 9 6.36 11.43 -5.06
N LYS A 10 5.25 11.88 -4.46
CA LYS A 10 4.15 10.99 -4.06
C LYS A 10 3.60 10.18 -5.24
N ASN A 11 3.41 10.80 -6.39
CA ASN A 11 2.95 10.12 -7.61
C ASN A 11 3.99 9.12 -8.14
N MET A 12 5.28 9.45 -8.10
CA MET A 12 6.35 8.53 -8.48
C MET A 12 6.39 7.31 -7.54
N ILE A 13 6.21 7.53 -6.24
CA ILE A 13 6.16 6.47 -5.22
C ILE A 13 4.96 5.56 -5.47
N LYS A 14 3.74 6.12 -5.63
CA LYS A 14 2.53 5.37 -5.97
C LYS A 14 2.73 4.52 -7.22
N LYS A 15 3.31 5.09 -8.28
CA LYS A 15 3.62 4.36 -9.51
C LYS A 15 4.56 3.18 -9.27
N ARG A 16 5.64 3.38 -8.51
CA ARG A 16 6.58 2.29 -8.20
C ARG A 16 5.98 1.21 -7.30
N ILE A 17 5.13 1.58 -6.33
CA ILE A 17 4.37 0.62 -5.51
C ILE A 17 3.48 -0.23 -6.41
N LYS A 18 2.74 0.41 -7.31
CA LYS A 18 1.91 -0.27 -8.32
C LYS A 18 2.77 -1.26 -9.13
N ASP A 19 3.85 -0.79 -9.74
CA ASP A 19 4.69 -1.60 -10.64
C ASP A 19 5.25 -2.84 -9.92
N ILE A 20 5.64 -2.72 -8.64
CA ILE A 20 6.15 -3.84 -7.83
C ILE A 20 5.02 -4.81 -7.45
N LEU A 21 3.97 -4.33 -6.78
CA LEU A 21 2.96 -5.20 -6.18
C LEU A 21 1.98 -5.80 -7.18
N SER A 22 1.69 -5.12 -8.30
CA SER A 22 0.78 -5.63 -9.34
C SER A 22 1.35 -6.82 -10.13
N SER A 23 2.65 -7.09 -9.99
CA SER A 23 3.29 -8.27 -10.58
C SER A 23 2.94 -9.58 -9.85
N GLU A 24 2.45 -9.48 -8.61
CA GLU A 24 2.03 -10.64 -7.82
C GLU A 24 0.63 -11.09 -8.25
N GLU A 25 0.48 -12.36 -8.62
CA GLU A 25 -0.76 -12.89 -9.20
C GLU A 25 -1.96 -12.79 -8.27
N GLU A 26 -1.73 -12.91 -6.95
CA GLU A 26 -2.83 -12.85 -6.00
C GLU A 26 -3.42 -11.44 -5.83
N VAL A 27 -2.70 -10.39 -6.24
CA VAL A 27 -3.07 -9.00 -6.01
C VAL A 27 -4.17 -8.58 -6.98
N GLN A 28 -5.31 -8.18 -6.43
CA GLN A 28 -6.50 -7.75 -7.19
C GLN A 28 -6.67 -6.24 -7.17
N LYS A 29 -6.31 -5.58 -6.07
CA LYS A 29 -6.44 -4.12 -5.92
C LYS A 29 -5.43 -3.59 -4.92
N ILE A 30 -4.89 -2.42 -5.19
CA ILE A 30 -3.96 -1.72 -4.28
C ILE A 30 -4.52 -0.33 -4.02
N VAL A 31 -4.63 0.01 -2.74
CA VAL A 31 -5.10 1.32 -2.27
C VAL A 31 -4.05 1.91 -1.34
N VAL A 32 -3.62 3.13 -1.62
CA VAL A 32 -2.78 3.91 -0.72
C VAL A 32 -3.68 4.85 0.05
N PHE A 33 -3.55 4.91 1.37
CA PHE A 33 -4.43 5.73 2.22
C PHE A 33 -3.64 6.40 3.36
N GLY A 34 -4.37 6.98 4.30
CA GLY A 34 -3.78 7.56 5.51
C GLY A 34 -2.98 8.85 5.27
N SER A 35 -2.01 9.09 6.15
CA SER A 35 -1.32 10.38 6.23
C SER A 35 -0.50 10.71 4.96
N PHE A 36 -0.14 9.70 4.18
CA PHE A 36 0.59 9.86 2.92
C PHE A 36 -0.15 10.71 1.89
N LEU A 37 -1.49 10.64 1.86
CA LEU A 37 -2.28 11.43 0.91
C LEU A 37 -2.36 12.90 1.36
N GLU A 38 -2.69 13.14 2.62
CA GLU A 38 -3.06 14.46 3.14
C GLU A 38 -1.86 15.29 3.65
N SER A 39 -0.78 14.65 4.10
CA SER A 39 0.36 15.32 4.73
C SER A 39 1.53 15.45 3.79
N ASP A 40 2.17 16.63 3.74
CA ASP A 40 3.47 16.80 3.09
C ASP A 40 4.61 16.08 3.84
N MET A 41 4.37 15.65 5.08
CA MET A 41 5.34 14.98 5.95
C MET A 41 4.73 13.71 6.56
N PRO A 42 4.51 12.66 5.75
CA PRO A 42 3.94 11.42 6.27
C PRO A 42 4.96 10.64 7.10
N ASN A 43 4.48 9.97 8.15
CA ASN A 43 5.33 9.13 9.01
C ASN A 43 5.58 7.76 8.37
N ASP A 44 4.61 7.26 7.63
CA ASP A 44 4.54 5.97 6.97
C ASP A 44 3.71 6.06 5.68
N ILE A 45 3.73 4.97 4.91
CA ILE A 45 2.86 4.79 3.75
C ILE A 45 1.92 3.63 4.05
N ASP A 46 0.66 3.94 4.33
CA ASP A 46 -0.40 2.97 4.55
C ASP A 46 -0.88 2.39 3.21
N ILE A 47 -0.80 1.07 3.05
CA ILE A 47 -1.13 0.37 1.82
C ILE A 47 -2.06 -0.80 2.14
N ALA A 48 -3.27 -0.77 1.56
CA ALA A 48 -4.18 -1.89 1.57
C ALA A 48 -4.00 -2.69 0.28
N VAL A 49 -3.69 -3.98 0.42
CA VAL A 49 -3.51 -4.91 -0.71
C VAL A 49 -4.65 -5.91 -0.66
N PHE A 50 -5.62 -5.75 -1.55
CA PHE A 50 -6.69 -6.73 -1.72
C PHE A 50 -6.17 -7.90 -2.54
N GLN A 51 -6.29 -9.09 -2.00
CA GLN A 51 -5.67 -10.30 -2.53
C GLN A 51 -6.60 -11.52 -2.42
N ASN A 52 -6.38 -12.53 -3.26
CA ASN A 52 -7.16 -13.79 -3.29
C ASN A 52 -6.33 -15.05 -3.00
N SER A 53 -5.15 -14.90 -2.41
CA SER A 53 -4.30 -15.97 -1.90
C SER A 53 -4.95 -16.70 -0.72
N SER A 54 -4.64 -17.98 -0.61
CA SER A 54 -4.94 -18.81 0.56
C SER A 54 -3.94 -18.65 1.70
N ASN A 55 -2.90 -17.83 1.53
CA ASN A 55 -1.91 -17.57 2.57
C ASN A 55 -2.46 -16.72 3.73
N ASP A 56 -1.91 -16.94 4.92
CA ASP A 56 -2.25 -16.15 6.10
C ASP A 56 -1.76 -14.70 6.00
N TYR A 57 -2.36 -13.85 6.84
CA TYR A 57 -2.07 -12.42 6.93
C TYR A 57 -0.58 -12.11 7.12
N LEU A 58 0.06 -12.73 8.12
CA LEU A 58 1.44 -12.42 8.49
C LEU A 58 2.45 -12.75 7.36
N PRO A 59 2.43 -13.94 6.74
CA PRO A 59 3.24 -14.23 5.56
C PRO A 59 3.06 -13.21 4.42
N LEU A 60 1.82 -12.82 4.11
CA LEU A 60 1.54 -11.85 3.03
C LEU A 60 2.06 -10.46 3.37
N SER A 61 1.82 -9.96 4.59
CA SER A 61 2.37 -8.67 5.04
C SER A 61 3.89 -8.65 4.93
N MET A 62 4.56 -9.74 5.33
CA MET A 62 6.01 -9.84 5.25
C MET A 62 6.52 -9.94 3.81
N LYS A 63 5.82 -10.69 2.94
CA LYS A 63 6.10 -10.76 1.50
C LYS A 63 6.09 -9.36 0.89
N TYR A 64 4.99 -8.63 1.03
CA TYR A 64 4.85 -7.30 0.42
C TYR A 64 5.82 -6.27 0.99
N ARG A 65 6.07 -6.29 2.32
CA ARG A 65 7.07 -5.39 2.93
C ARG A 65 8.47 -5.68 2.38
N ARG A 66 8.80 -6.95 2.14
CA ARG A 66 10.09 -7.33 1.54
C ARG A 66 10.22 -6.81 0.10
N LEU A 67 9.14 -6.88 -0.69
CA LEU A 67 9.12 -6.36 -2.06
C LEU A 67 9.34 -4.84 -2.11
N LEU A 68 8.73 -4.09 -1.18
CA LEU A 68 8.84 -2.63 -1.15
C LEU A 68 10.09 -2.10 -0.45
N ARG A 69 10.84 -2.94 0.29
CA ARG A 69 11.98 -2.52 1.12
C ARG A 69 13.03 -1.69 0.36
N GLY A 70 13.24 -1.95 -0.94
CA GLY A 70 14.22 -1.25 -1.76
C GLY A 70 13.75 0.09 -2.34
N LEU A 71 12.47 0.45 -2.18
CA LEU A 71 11.88 1.61 -2.85
C LEU A 71 12.20 2.94 -2.16
N LEU A 72 11.89 3.05 -0.86
CA LEU A 72 12.22 4.20 -0.02
C LEU A 72 12.72 3.71 1.35
N PRO A 73 14.02 3.78 1.64
CA PRO A 73 14.54 3.38 2.93
C PRO A 73 14.20 4.37 4.06
N THR A 74 13.71 5.57 3.74
CA THR A 74 13.49 6.65 4.69
C THR A 74 12.09 6.66 5.31
N ILE A 75 11.10 6.04 4.67
CA ILE A 75 9.71 6.02 5.14
C ILE A 75 9.24 4.56 5.26
N PRO A 76 8.77 4.13 6.42
CA PRO A 76 8.20 2.80 6.62
C PRO A 76 6.95 2.55 5.74
N TYR A 77 6.78 1.30 5.32
CA TYR A 77 5.57 0.82 4.65
C TYR A 77 4.72 0.04 5.65
N ASP A 78 3.52 0.52 5.94
CA ASP A 78 2.52 -0.28 6.64
C ASP A 78 1.58 -0.94 5.63
N ILE A 79 1.65 -2.26 5.56
CA ILE A 79 0.95 -3.03 4.54
C ILE A 79 -0.07 -3.94 5.22
N VAL A 80 -1.32 -3.77 4.81
CA VAL A 80 -2.47 -4.53 5.29
C VAL A 80 -3.01 -5.39 4.14
N PRO A 81 -2.66 -6.69 4.09
CA PRO A 81 -3.30 -7.65 3.22
C PRO A 81 -4.75 -7.86 3.63
N ILE A 82 -5.65 -7.78 2.66
CA ILE A 82 -7.09 -7.93 2.85
C ILE A 82 -7.56 -8.98 1.87
N HIS A 83 -8.23 -10.01 2.37
CA HIS A 83 -8.84 -10.98 1.46
C HIS A 83 -9.92 -10.28 0.61
N PHE A 84 -9.98 -10.54 -0.69
CA PHE A 84 -10.83 -9.81 -1.63
C PHE A 84 -12.31 -9.80 -1.24
N TYR A 85 -12.77 -10.87 -0.58
CA TYR A 85 -14.14 -11.01 -0.08
C TYR A 85 -14.35 -10.57 1.38
N ALA A 86 -13.35 -9.99 2.03
CA ALA A 86 -13.48 -9.50 3.40
C ALA A 86 -14.52 -8.37 3.47
N LYS A 87 -15.23 -8.29 4.61
CA LYS A 87 -16.20 -7.23 4.93
C LYS A 87 -15.87 -6.67 6.31
N GLY A 88 -16.08 -5.37 6.52
CA GLY A 88 -15.88 -4.74 7.82
C GLY A 88 -15.70 -3.21 7.74
N SER A 89 -15.78 -2.55 8.90
CA SER A 89 -15.64 -1.09 9.04
C SER A 89 -14.25 -0.57 8.61
N PHE A 90 -13.21 -1.40 8.71
CA PHE A 90 -11.87 -1.05 8.23
C PHE A 90 -11.84 -0.71 6.72
N LEU A 91 -12.76 -1.28 5.94
CA LEU A 91 -12.89 -0.96 4.52
C LEU A 91 -13.36 0.48 4.27
N GLU A 92 -14.03 1.12 5.22
CA GLU A 92 -14.53 2.50 5.06
C GLU A 92 -13.39 3.52 5.04
N HIS A 93 -12.37 3.32 5.88
CA HIS A 93 -11.14 4.11 5.82
C HIS A 93 -10.33 3.88 4.54
N ILE A 94 -10.40 2.68 3.97
CA ILE A 94 -9.74 2.39 2.69
C ILE A 94 -10.48 3.03 1.52
N LYS A 95 -11.81 3.19 1.60
CA LYS A 95 -12.61 3.84 0.54
C LYS A 95 -12.22 5.29 0.30
N THR A 96 -11.64 5.98 1.28
CA THR A 96 -11.14 7.35 1.10
C THR A 96 -9.72 7.40 0.53
N GLY A 97 -9.07 6.24 0.37
CA GLY A 97 -7.75 6.12 -0.22
C GLY A 97 -7.73 6.22 -1.75
N ASP A 98 -6.52 6.39 -2.28
CA ASP A 98 -6.25 6.45 -3.71
C ASP A 98 -6.02 5.05 -4.27
N ILE A 99 -6.84 4.65 -5.24
CA ILE A 99 -6.73 3.34 -5.90
C ILE A 99 -5.66 3.46 -6.99
N ILE A 100 -4.51 2.82 -6.75
CA ILE A 100 -3.37 2.88 -7.68
C ILE A 100 -3.34 1.68 -8.65
N PHE A 101 -4.08 0.61 -8.34
CA PHE A 101 -4.22 -0.59 -9.15
C PHE A 101 -5.54 -1.32 -8.87
N GLU A 102 -6.16 -1.85 -9.92
CA GLU A 102 -7.31 -2.75 -9.86
C GLU A 102 -7.30 -3.64 -11.13
N ARG A 103 -7.57 -4.94 -10.98
CA ARG A 103 -7.61 -5.93 -12.05
C ARG A 103 -9.03 -6.11 -12.60
#